data_AF-A0A9D6GCJ3-F1
#
_entry.id   AF-A0A9D6GCJ3-F1
#
_cell.length_a   1.000
_cell.length_b   1.000
_cell.length_c   1.000
_cell.angle_alpha   90.00
_cell.angle_beta   90.00
_cell.angle_gamma   90.00
#
_symmetry.space_group_name_H-M   'P 1'
#
loop_
_entity.id
_entity.type
_entity.pdbx_description
1 polymer ?
#
loop_
_entity_poly.entity_id
_entity_poly.type
_entity_poly.pdbx_seq_one_letter_code
_entity_poly.pdbx_strand_id
1 'polypeptide(L)'
;MAELVERLVSRDLVVRDKGTGDVVGAYPLTTQATEHRVTLPQGTVHAMCAVDALGAGAMFGADVTIESRCRGCGAAIRIATKEGGTALGHVAPSTTVVWSGIGYKAR
;
A
#
# COMPACT_ATOMS: atom_id res chain seq x y z
N MET A 1 -4.12 -6.55 25.54
CA MET A 1 -4.06 -6.61 24.05
C MET A 1 -5.22 -5.88 23.39
N ALA A 2 -6.49 -6.19 23.72
CA ALA A 2 -7.66 -5.54 23.11
C ALA A 2 -7.60 -4.00 23.12
N GLU A 3 -7.31 -3.40 24.28
CA GLU A 3 -7.18 -1.94 24.43
C GLU A 3 -6.11 -1.31 23.53
N LEU A 4 -4.99 -2.01 23.29
CA LEU A 4 -3.94 -1.51 22.38
C LEU A 4 -4.43 -1.49 20.94
N VAL A 5 -5.12 -2.55 20.51
CA VAL A 5 -5.65 -2.60 19.13
C VAL A 5 -6.73 -1.56 18.94
N GLU A 6 -7.62 -1.31 19.91
CA GLU A 6 -8.60 -0.22 19.84
C GLU A 6 -7.94 1.16 19.70
N ARG A 7 -6.81 1.38 20.40
CA ARG A 7 -6.02 2.60 20.24
C ARG A 7 -5.41 2.75 18.84
N LEU A 8 -5.05 1.64 18.19
CA LEU A 8 -4.56 1.67 16.80
C LEU A 8 -5.70 1.92 15.82
N VAL A 9 -6.87 1.31 16.05
CA VAL A 9 -8.08 1.53 15.24
C VAL A 9 -8.54 2.99 15.32
N SER A 10 -8.61 3.58 16.51
CA SER A 10 -9.01 4.99 16.68
C SER A 10 -8.07 6.02 16.04
N ARG A 11 -6.86 5.59 15.68
CA ARG A 11 -5.86 6.41 14.98
C ARG A 11 -5.74 6.07 13.49
N ASP A 12 -6.62 5.21 12.98
CA ASP A 12 -6.60 4.72 11.60
C ASP A 12 -5.27 4.03 11.23
N LEU A 13 -4.67 3.30 12.18
CA LEU A 13 -3.45 2.51 11.96
C LEU A 13 -3.72 1.02 11.74
N VAL A 14 -4.88 0.55 12.22
CA VAL A 14 -5.38 -0.82 12.07
C VAL A 14 -6.84 -0.75 11.65
N VAL A 15 -7.21 -1.54 10.64
CA VAL A 15 -8.58 -1.66 10.14
C VAL A 15 -9.11 -3.04 10.51
N ARG A 16 -10.34 -3.07 11.03
CA ARG A 16 -11.05 -4.30 11.37
C ARG A 16 -12.24 -4.55 10.45
N ASP A 17 -12.52 -5.81 10.18
CA ASP A 17 -13.77 -6.22 9.56
C ASP A 17 -14.94 -5.89 10.49
N LYS A 18 -16.01 -5.32 9.94
CA LYS A 18 -17.18 -4.90 10.75
C LYS A 18 -18.04 -6.07 11.21
N GLY A 19 -18.00 -7.21 10.50
CA GLY A 19 -18.78 -8.40 10.81
C GLY A 19 -18.07 -9.34 11.76
N THR A 20 -16.80 -9.67 11.49
CA THR A 20 -16.03 -10.65 12.30
C THR A 20 -15.22 -10.00 13.41
N GLY A 21 -14.85 -8.71 13.27
CA GLY A 21 -13.94 -8.03 14.19
C GLY A 21 -12.46 -8.35 13.96
N ASP A 22 -12.12 -9.15 12.95
CA ASP A 22 -10.74 -9.50 12.63
C ASP A 22 -9.97 -8.30 12.07
N VAL A 23 -8.65 -8.29 12.26
CA VAL A 23 -7.78 -7.29 11.62
C VAL A 23 -7.64 -7.63 10.14
N VAL A 24 -8.09 -6.71 9.30
CA VAL A 24 -8.02 -6.82 7.83
C VAL A 24 -7.03 -5.83 7.22
N GLY A 25 -6.57 -4.85 7.97
CA GLY A 25 -5.57 -3.89 7.54
C GLY A 25 -4.66 -3.46 8.68
N ALA A 26 -3.37 -3.34 8.39
CA ALA A 26 -2.38 -2.73 9.25
C ALA A 26 -1.35 -2.08 8.32
N TYR A 27 -1.32 -0.75 8.31
CA TYR A 27 -0.57 0.01 7.30
C TYR A 27 0.89 -0.43 7.24
N PRO A 28 1.44 -0.61 6.02
CA PRO A 28 0.88 -0.30 4.70
C PRO A 28 -0.02 -1.41 4.08
N LEU A 29 -0.22 -2.54 4.77
CA LEU A 29 -0.77 -3.76 4.17
C LEU A 29 -2.24 -4.04 4.53
N THR A 30 -2.88 -4.86 3.69
CA THR A 30 -4.21 -5.40 3.93
C THR A 30 -4.33 -6.84 3.44
N THR A 31 -5.22 -7.60 4.08
CA THR A 31 -5.64 -8.93 3.63
C THR A 31 -6.75 -8.88 2.59
N GLN A 32 -7.41 -7.72 2.43
CA GLN A 32 -8.44 -7.52 1.42
C GLN A 32 -7.80 -7.37 0.04
N ALA A 33 -8.48 -7.88 -0.98
CA ALA A 33 -8.03 -7.72 -2.35
C ALA A 33 -8.12 -6.23 -2.74
N THR A 34 -6.98 -5.64 -3.08
CA THR A 34 -6.89 -4.28 -3.64
C THR A 34 -6.20 -4.29 -5.00
N GLU A 35 -6.32 -3.19 -5.73
CA GLU A 35 -5.63 -2.99 -7.00
C GLU A 35 -4.11 -2.85 -6.85
N HIS A 36 -3.59 -2.69 -5.62
CA HIS A 36 -2.16 -2.53 -5.36
C HIS A 36 -1.58 -3.85 -4.83
N ARG A 37 -0.96 -4.63 -5.71
CA ARG A 37 -0.29 -5.88 -5.36
C ARG A 37 1.20 -5.64 -5.20
N VAL A 38 1.77 -6.06 -4.08
CA VAL A 38 3.19 -5.95 -3.78
C VAL A 38 3.78 -7.35 -3.63
N THR A 39 4.72 -7.69 -4.49
CA THR A 39 5.47 -8.95 -4.41
C THR A 39 6.75 -8.71 -3.62
N LEU A 40 6.76 -9.24 -2.40
CA LEU A 40 7.89 -9.35 -1.48
C LEU A 40 8.62 -10.69 -1.70
N PRO A 41 9.85 -10.85 -1.19
CA PRO A 41 10.55 -12.15 -1.23
C PRO A 41 9.76 -13.30 -0.62
N GLN A 42 8.93 -13.03 0.40
CA GLN A 42 8.16 -14.02 1.15
C GLN A 42 6.78 -14.32 0.54
N GLY A 43 6.33 -13.54 -0.44
CA GLY A 43 5.01 -13.70 -1.03
C GLY A 43 4.42 -12.40 -1.58
N THR A 44 3.21 -12.49 -2.13
CA THR A 44 2.47 -11.33 -2.62
C THR A 44 1.41 -10.91 -1.61
N VAL A 45 1.38 -9.61 -1.30
CA VAL A 45 0.43 -8.98 -0.40
C VAL A 45 -0.31 -7.84 -1.11
N HIS A 46 -1.39 -7.36 -0.51
CA HIS A 46 -2.10 -6.17 -0.95
C HIS A 46 -1.74 -4.97 -0.08
N ALA A 47 -1.66 -3.79 -0.70
CA ALA A 47 -1.45 -2.53 0.01
C ALA A 47 -2.75 -1.72 0.11
N MET A 48 -2.83 -0.89 1.16
CA MET A 48 -3.99 -0.03 1.46
C MET A 48 -4.20 1.06 0.41
N CYS A 49 -3.12 1.65 -0.13
CA CYS A 49 -3.16 2.63 -1.21
C CYS A 49 -1.88 2.60 -2.07
N ALA A 50 -1.82 3.47 -3.08
CA ALA A 50 -0.65 3.60 -3.95
C ALA A 50 0.62 4.06 -3.20
N VAL A 51 0.50 4.96 -2.22
CA VAL A 51 1.63 5.41 -1.39
C VAL A 51 2.12 4.27 -0.50
N ASP A 52 1.20 3.54 0.11
CA ASP A 52 1.51 2.38 0.94
C ASP A 52 2.23 1.28 0.15
N ALA A 53 1.80 1.04 -1.10
CA ALA A 53 2.48 0.10 -1.99
C ALA A 53 3.95 0.48 -2.23
N LEU A 54 4.23 1.78 -2.42
CA LEU A 54 5.59 2.30 -2.57
C LEU A 54 6.41 2.19 -1.28
N GLY A 55 5.77 2.37 -0.11
CA GLY A 55 6.43 2.28 1.20
C GLY A 55 6.70 0.85 1.68
N ALA A 56 5.98 -0.14 1.15
CA ALA A 56 6.08 -1.53 1.61
C ALA A 56 7.51 -2.09 1.51
N GLY A 57 8.22 -1.86 0.39
CA GLY A 57 9.59 -2.34 0.21
C GLY A 57 10.53 -1.85 1.31
N ALA A 58 10.51 -0.54 1.59
CA ALA A 58 11.30 0.05 2.66
C ALA A 58 10.94 -0.50 4.05
N MET A 59 9.67 -0.75 4.34
CA MET A 59 9.24 -1.36 5.61
C MET A 59 9.84 -2.76 5.81
N PHE A 60 9.94 -3.55 4.75
CA PHE A 60 10.51 -4.90 4.80
C PHE A 60 12.01 -4.96 4.51
N GLY A 61 12.65 -3.82 4.21
CA GLY A 61 14.06 -3.74 3.84
C GLY A 61 14.39 -4.57 2.59
N ALA A 62 13.47 -4.62 1.63
CA ALA A 62 13.58 -5.48 0.45
C ALA A 62 13.12 -4.77 -0.83
N ASP A 63 13.74 -5.15 -1.94
CA ASP A 63 13.28 -4.74 -3.26
C ASP A 63 12.01 -5.52 -3.63
N VAL A 64 10.99 -4.79 -4.09
CA VAL A 64 9.67 -5.32 -4.40
C VAL A 64 9.26 -4.98 -5.81
N THR A 65 8.36 -5.80 -6.35
CA THR A 65 7.57 -5.44 -7.52
C THR A 65 6.18 -5.02 -7.07
N ILE A 66 5.71 -3.88 -7.58
CA ILE A 66 4.37 -3.38 -7.38
C ILE A 66 3.62 -3.45 -8.71
N GLU A 67 2.45 -4.08 -8.69
CA GLU A 67 1.51 -4.09 -9.81
C GLU A 67 0.25 -3.34 -9.43
N SER A 68 -0.19 -2.45 -10.31
CA SER A 68 -1.40 -1.67 -10.10
C SER A 68 -2.07 -1.25 -11.41
N ARG A 69 -3.08 -0.37 -11.31
CA ARG A 69 -3.82 0.17 -12.45
C ARG A 69 -4.05 1.67 -12.26
N CYS A 70 -3.97 2.42 -13.35
CA CYS A 70 -4.33 3.83 -13.34
C CYS A 70 -5.82 3.98 -13.03
N ARG A 71 -6.16 4.76 -12.00
CA ARG A 71 -7.56 4.97 -11.60
C ARG A 71 -8.40 5.67 -12.66
N GLY A 72 -7.80 6.52 -13.49
CA GLY A 72 -8.49 7.30 -14.52
C GLY A 72 -8.76 6.53 -15.82
N CYS A 73 -7.84 5.65 -16.24
CA CYS A 73 -7.94 4.96 -17.54
C CYS A 73 -7.82 3.43 -17.47
N GLY A 74 -7.56 2.84 -16.31
CA GLY A 74 -7.44 1.39 -16.12
C GLY A 74 -6.15 0.74 -16.64
N ALA A 75 -5.26 1.50 -17.27
CA ALA A 75 -3.99 1.03 -17.81
C ALA A 75 -3.14 0.37 -16.70
N ALA A 76 -2.48 -0.73 -17.03
CA ALA A 76 -1.61 -1.43 -16.09
C ALA A 76 -0.38 -0.58 -15.73
N ILE A 77 0.00 -0.62 -14.46
CA ILE A 77 1.18 0.02 -13.90
C ILE A 77 2.04 -1.06 -13.25
N ARG A 78 3.35 -1.04 -13.51
CA ARG A 78 4.33 -1.91 -12.88
C ARG A 78 5.54 -1.09 -12.42
N ILE A 79 5.88 -1.22 -11.14
CA ILE A 79 7.01 -0.54 -10.52
C ILE A 79 7.91 -1.59 -9.89
N ALA A 80 9.22 -1.48 -10.07
CA ALA A 80 10.21 -2.21 -9.31
C ALA A 80 10.99 -1.22 -8.44
N THR A 81 11.12 -1.51 -7.15
CA THR A 81 11.97 -0.73 -6.25
C THR A 81 13.40 -1.27 -6.27
N LYS A 82 14.33 -0.49 -5.72
CA LYS A 82 15.74 -0.86 -5.51
C LYS A 82 16.24 -0.33 -4.17
N GLU A 83 17.46 -0.72 -3.80
CA GLU A 83 18.16 -0.25 -2.60
C GLU A 83 17.38 -0.58 -1.32
N GLY A 84 16.96 -1.85 -1.20
CA GLY A 84 16.17 -2.32 -0.05
C GLY A 84 14.78 -1.68 0.00
N GLY A 85 14.21 -1.37 -1.17
CA GLY A 85 12.90 -0.75 -1.28
C GLY A 85 12.84 0.76 -0.99
N THR A 86 13.98 1.42 -0.84
CA THR A 86 14.04 2.86 -0.52
C THR A 86 14.13 3.78 -1.74
N ALA A 87 14.39 3.22 -2.93
CA ALA A 87 14.46 3.96 -4.18
C ALA A 87 13.65 3.27 -5.30
N LEU A 88 13.27 4.05 -6.33
CA LEU A 88 12.65 3.50 -7.54
C LEU A 88 13.72 2.93 -8.47
N GLY A 89 13.50 1.72 -8.97
CA GLY A 89 14.34 1.07 -9.97
C GLY A 89 13.78 1.23 -11.37
N HIS A 90 12.60 0.66 -11.63
CA HIS A 90 11.93 0.72 -12.93
C HIS A 90 10.46 1.10 -12.75
N VAL A 91 9.93 1.94 -13.62
CA VAL A 91 8.54 2.42 -13.58
C VAL A 91 7.96 2.34 -14.99
N ALA A 92 6.85 1.60 -15.15
CA ALA A 92 6.13 1.51 -16.40
C ALA A 92 4.61 1.69 -16.18
N PRO A 93 3.96 2.61 -16.91
CA PRO A 93 4.55 3.62 -17.79
C PRO A 93 5.44 4.61 -17.01
N SER A 94 6.49 5.16 -17.65
CA SER A 94 7.42 6.11 -17.00
C SER A 94 6.74 7.41 -16.54
N THR A 95 5.55 7.69 -17.05
CA THR A 95 4.68 8.83 -16.69
C THR A 95 3.77 8.53 -15.49
N THR A 96 3.94 7.40 -14.81
CA THR A 96 3.14 7.05 -13.64
C THR A 96 3.32 8.10 -12.54
N VAL A 97 2.21 8.57 -11.98
CA VAL A 97 2.16 9.51 -10.86
C VAL A 97 1.21 9.01 -9.79
N VAL A 98 1.43 9.46 -8.55
CA VAL A 98 0.53 9.21 -7.43
C VAL A 98 -0.24 10.49 -7.13
N TRP A 99 -1.56 10.39 -7.06
CA TRP A 99 -2.39 11.46 -6.52
C TRP A 99 -2.45 11.34 -4.99
N SER A 100 -1.88 12.30 -4.28
CA SER A 100 -1.99 12.40 -2.83
C SER A 100 -3.03 13.46 -2.47
N GLY A 101 -4.15 13.04 -1.87
CA GLY A 101 -5.19 13.96 -1.39
C GLY A 101 -4.77 14.82 -0.20
N ILE A 102 -3.54 14.65 0.31
CA ILE A 102 -2.99 15.37 1.45
C ILE A 102 -2.62 16.78 0.99
N GLY A 103 -3.51 17.76 1.21
CA GLY A 103 -3.26 19.17 0.85
C GLY A 103 -4.47 19.92 0.29
N TYR A 104 -5.56 19.23 -0.06
CA TYR A 104 -6.81 19.89 -0.41
C TYR A 104 -7.53 20.34 0.85
N LYS A 105 -7.18 21.53 1.36
CA LYS A 105 -8.19 22.33 2.05
C LYS A 105 -9.22 22.71 0.99
N ALA A 106 -10.41 22.13 1.05
CA ALA A 106 -11.58 22.74 0.43
C ALA A 106 -11.60 24.20 0.91
N ARG A 107 -11.48 25.15 -0.02
CA ARG A 107 -11.87 26.54 0.26
C ARG A 107 -13.37 26.59 0.39
#